data_AF-A0A7Y8PPD8-F1
#
_entry.id   AF-A0A7Y8PPD8-F1
#
_cell.length_a   1.000
_cell.length_b   1.000
_cell.length_c   1.000
_cell.angle_alpha   90.00
_cell.angle_beta   90.00
_cell.angle_gamma   90.00
#
_symmetry.space_group_name_H-M   'P 1'
#
loop_
_entity.id
_entity.type
_entity.pdbx_description
1 polymer ?
#
loop_
_entity_poly.entity_id
_entity_poly.type
_entity_poly.pdbx_seq_one_letter_code
_entity_poly.pdbx_strand_id
1 'polypeptide(L)'
;MKHEDLIREDGILLKFVKREGRSYELCLAAVENNPKAIRFVPSEIIDDAILELVFDAGEQYIKMIPQESMTDYAITTIKYQYPHIAIEKGIAPLILDGGGEREYLDDDYFDCLFNQGVKVLFNLPTEYLTQYAVDKIKATYPKLACDMDLMDVVLDQESLQTYYHALGIINGEVSL
;
A
#
# COMPACT_ATOMS: atom_id res chain seq x y z
N MET A 1 29.09 14.33 -27.88
CA MET A 1 28.10 13.98 -26.86
C MET A 1 27.79 12.50 -27.03
N LYS A 2 28.12 11.67 -26.04
CA LYS A 2 27.76 10.25 -26.07
C LYS A 2 26.27 10.14 -25.72
N HIS A 3 25.60 9.12 -26.24
CA HIS A 3 24.17 8.91 -25.96
C HIS A 3 23.90 8.70 -24.45
N GLU A 4 24.87 8.16 -23.70
CA GLU A 4 24.82 8.06 -22.25
C GLU A 4 24.76 9.43 -21.54
N ASP A 5 25.41 10.45 -22.08
CA ASP A 5 25.43 11.79 -21.48
C ASP A 5 24.02 12.39 -21.50
N LEU A 6 23.26 12.15 -22.57
CA LEU A 6 21.86 12.57 -22.67
C LEU A 6 20.97 11.91 -21.60
N ILE A 7 21.26 10.64 -21.25
CA ILE A 7 20.50 9.91 -20.24
C ILE A 7 20.81 10.42 -18.83
N ARG A 8 22.05 10.87 -18.60
CA ARG A 8 22.44 11.53 -17.35
C ARG A 8 21.78 12.90 -17.19
N GLU A 9 21.44 13.57 -18.30
CA GLU A 9 20.71 14.85 -18.29
C GLU A 9 19.19 14.66 -18.14
N ASP A 10 18.60 13.65 -18.80
CA ASP A 10 17.20 13.25 -18.64
C ASP A 10 17.07 11.72 -18.56
N GLY A 11 16.93 11.22 -17.33
CA GLY A 11 16.84 9.80 -17.05
C GLY A 11 15.70 9.07 -17.75
N ILE A 12 14.64 9.76 -18.17
CA ILE A 12 13.51 9.12 -18.87
C ILE A 12 13.91 8.57 -20.24
N LEU A 13 15.02 9.06 -20.81
CA LEU A 13 15.54 8.60 -22.10
C LEU A 13 16.04 7.15 -22.06
N LEU A 14 16.24 6.57 -20.87
CA LEU A 14 16.55 5.15 -20.69
C LEU A 14 15.54 4.23 -21.40
N LYS A 15 14.28 4.67 -21.57
CA LYS A 15 13.23 3.94 -22.31
C LYS A 15 13.60 3.63 -23.77
N PHE A 16 14.48 4.43 -24.38
CA PHE A 16 14.93 4.24 -25.77
C PHE A 16 16.19 3.38 -25.87
N VAL A 17 16.86 3.08 -24.76
CA VAL A 17 18.00 2.18 -24.71
C VAL A 17 17.48 0.75 -24.70
N LYS A 18 18.03 -0.12 -25.55
CA LYS A 18 17.72 -1.55 -25.53
C LYS A 18 18.18 -2.18 -24.23
N ARG A 19 17.54 -3.26 -23.77
CA ARG A 19 17.83 -3.90 -22.48
C ARG A 19 19.31 -4.24 -22.33
N GLU A 20 19.96 -4.72 -23.40
CA GLU A 20 21.37 -5.12 -23.40
C GLU A 20 22.34 -3.94 -23.24
N GLY A 21 21.89 -2.71 -23.52
CA GLY A 21 22.68 -1.48 -23.36
C GLY A 21 22.44 -0.77 -22.03
N ARG A 22 21.60 -1.31 -21.14
CA ARG A 22 21.32 -0.72 -19.82
C ARG A 22 22.32 -1.28 -18.81
N SER A 23 23.45 -0.60 -18.64
CA SER A 23 24.38 -0.94 -17.56
C SER A 23 23.82 -0.50 -16.21
N TYR A 24 24.39 -1.04 -15.12
CA TYR A 24 24.03 -0.62 -13.76
C TYR A 24 24.24 0.88 -13.57
N GLU A 25 25.40 1.41 -13.96
CA GLU A 25 25.75 2.83 -13.78
C GLU A 25 24.82 3.75 -14.57
N LEU A 26 24.39 3.31 -15.76
CA LEU A 26 23.46 4.07 -16.58
C LEU A 26 22.05 4.08 -15.98
N CYS A 27 21.61 2.95 -15.42
CA CYS A 27 20.32 2.86 -14.73
C CYS A 27 20.31 3.69 -13.45
N LEU A 28 21.36 3.58 -12.63
CA LEU A 28 21.51 4.35 -11.40
C LEU A 28 21.45 5.86 -11.69
N ALA A 29 22.27 6.34 -12.63
CA ALA A 29 22.28 7.75 -13.01
C ALA A 29 20.93 8.22 -13.60
N ALA A 30 20.24 7.36 -14.35
CA ALA A 30 18.92 7.69 -14.89
C ALA A 30 17.87 7.84 -13.78
N VAL A 31 17.87 6.95 -12.77
CA VAL A 31 16.93 7.02 -11.65
C VAL A 31 17.24 8.20 -10.74
N GLU A 32 18.52 8.45 -10.46
CA GLU A 32 18.98 9.61 -9.68
C GLU A 32 18.52 10.94 -10.31
N ASN A 33 18.65 11.08 -11.62
CA ASN A 33 18.20 12.25 -12.35
C ASN A 33 16.67 12.32 -12.48
N ASN A 34 16.02 11.18 -12.74
CA ASN A 34 14.57 11.08 -12.91
C ASN A 34 14.03 9.77 -12.33
N PRO A 35 13.45 9.80 -11.12
CA PRO A 35 12.95 8.61 -10.43
C PRO A 35 11.90 7.80 -11.21
N LYS A 36 11.19 8.42 -12.18
CA LYS A 36 10.27 7.70 -13.08
C LYS A 36 10.99 6.71 -14.00
N ALA A 37 12.30 6.85 -14.19
CA ALA A 37 13.12 5.96 -15.00
C ALA A 37 13.16 4.52 -14.46
N ILE A 38 12.80 4.30 -13.18
CA ILE A 38 12.72 2.97 -12.57
C ILE A 38 11.88 1.98 -13.39
N ARG A 39 10.85 2.46 -14.09
CA ARG A 39 9.99 1.65 -14.98
C ARG A 39 10.73 1.04 -16.18
N PHE A 40 11.91 1.57 -16.49
CA PHE A 40 12.75 1.14 -17.60
C PHE A 40 14.05 0.49 -17.12
N VAL A 41 14.28 0.36 -15.82
CA VAL A 41 15.42 -0.41 -15.30
C VAL A 41 15.05 -1.90 -15.40
N PRO A 42 15.93 -2.76 -15.95
CA PRO A 42 15.72 -4.20 -15.91
C PRO A 42 15.65 -4.70 -14.45
N SER A 43 14.71 -5.59 -14.15
CA SER A 43 14.47 -6.08 -12.78
C SER A 43 15.71 -6.68 -12.12
N GLU A 44 16.57 -7.32 -12.90
CA GLU A 44 17.84 -7.94 -12.48
C GLU A 44 18.95 -6.93 -12.12
N ILE A 45 18.75 -5.65 -12.44
CA ILE A 45 19.68 -4.55 -12.13
C ILE A 45 19.23 -3.77 -10.88
N ILE A 46 17.95 -3.84 -10.54
CA ILE A 46 17.37 -3.10 -9.41
C ILE A 46 17.88 -3.72 -8.11
N ASP A 47 18.56 -2.90 -7.31
CA ASP A 47 19.07 -3.22 -5.97
C ASP A 47 18.62 -2.16 -4.96
N ASP A 48 19.03 -2.33 -3.70
CA ASP A 48 18.63 -1.43 -2.62
C ASP A 48 19.10 0.02 -2.86
N ALA A 49 20.25 0.23 -3.49
CA ALA A 49 20.75 1.58 -3.79
C ALA A 49 19.86 2.31 -4.81
N ILE A 50 19.43 1.63 -5.87
CA ILE A 50 18.47 2.20 -6.83
C ILE A 50 17.11 2.44 -6.15
N LEU A 51 16.68 1.53 -5.28
CA LEU A 51 15.41 1.65 -4.56
C LEU A 51 15.41 2.81 -3.56
N GLU A 52 16.51 3.05 -2.85
CA GLU A 52 16.70 4.19 -1.95
C GLU A 52 16.44 5.52 -2.67
N LEU A 53 17.00 5.70 -3.88
CA LEU A 53 16.73 6.90 -4.70
C LEU A 53 15.24 7.09 -5.01
N VAL A 54 14.51 5.98 -5.23
CA VAL A 54 13.06 6.01 -5.50
C VAL A 54 12.27 6.36 -4.24
N PHE A 55 12.65 5.80 -3.09
CA PHE A 55 12.04 6.11 -1.80
C PHE A 55 12.25 7.58 -1.43
N ASP A 56 13.47 8.10 -1.55
CA ASP A 56 13.83 9.49 -1.25
C ASP A 56 13.11 10.49 -2.16
N ALA A 57 12.85 10.10 -3.41
CA ALA A 57 12.13 10.94 -4.36
C ALA A 57 10.63 11.08 -4.05
N GLY A 58 10.06 10.13 -3.33
CA GLY A 58 8.68 10.18 -2.82
C GLY A 58 7.74 9.09 -3.34
N GLU A 59 6.64 8.99 -2.60
CA GLU A 59 5.65 7.92 -2.70
C GLU A 59 5.14 7.62 -4.12
N GLN A 60 4.91 8.65 -4.93
CA GLN A 60 4.39 8.51 -6.28
C GLN A 60 5.30 7.71 -7.22
N TYR A 61 6.56 7.51 -6.84
CA TYR A 61 7.53 6.70 -7.59
C TYR A 61 7.63 5.27 -7.06
N ILE A 62 7.39 5.05 -5.76
CA ILE A 62 7.38 3.71 -5.14
C ILE A 62 6.37 2.79 -5.85
N LYS A 63 5.19 3.32 -6.20
CA LYS A 63 4.20 2.56 -6.99
C LYS A 63 4.70 2.09 -8.35
N MET A 64 5.70 2.76 -8.91
CA MET A 64 6.32 2.45 -10.20
C MET A 64 7.40 1.38 -10.13
N ILE A 65 7.82 0.96 -8.93
CA ILE A 65 8.77 -0.14 -8.75
C ILE A 65 8.14 -1.43 -9.30
N PRO A 66 8.82 -2.15 -10.23
CA PRO A 66 8.40 -3.45 -10.71
C PRO A 66 8.24 -4.46 -9.56
N GLN A 67 7.20 -5.30 -9.59
CA GLN A 67 6.92 -6.22 -8.49
C GLN A 67 8.00 -7.29 -8.37
N GLU A 68 8.51 -7.75 -9.51
CA GLU A 68 9.56 -8.76 -9.64
C GLU A 68 10.94 -8.30 -9.13
N SER A 69 11.12 -7.00 -8.88
CA SER A 69 12.37 -6.41 -8.36
C SER A 69 12.28 -6.01 -6.89
N MET A 70 11.24 -6.41 -6.17
CA MET A 70 11.07 -6.09 -4.76
C MET A 70 12.09 -6.87 -3.92
N THR A 71 13.02 -6.15 -3.28
CA THR A 71 13.96 -6.72 -2.31
C THR A 71 13.31 -6.82 -0.93
N ASP A 72 13.91 -7.60 -0.02
CA ASP A 72 13.46 -7.67 1.39
C ASP A 72 13.47 -6.28 2.04
N TYR A 73 14.46 -5.44 1.70
CA TYR A 73 14.53 -4.05 2.13
C TYR A 73 13.35 -3.23 1.61
N ALA A 74 13.04 -3.29 0.31
CA ALA A 74 11.91 -2.56 -0.26
C ALA A 74 10.58 -3.03 0.34
N ILE A 75 10.38 -4.33 0.48
CA ILE A 75 9.19 -4.91 1.09
C ILE A 75 9.03 -4.41 2.53
N THR A 76 10.10 -4.49 3.32
CA THR A 76 10.12 -3.99 4.70
C THR A 76 9.79 -2.51 4.74
N THR A 77 10.49 -1.69 3.96
CA THR A 77 10.30 -0.23 3.91
C THR A 77 8.87 0.13 3.51
N ILE A 78 8.33 -0.50 2.46
CA ILE A 78 6.94 -0.29 2.01
C ILE A 78 5.95 -0.68 3.11
N LYS A 79 6.14 -1.83 3.76
CA LYS A 79 5.28 -2.27 4.86
C LYS A 79 5.26 -1.27 6.02
N TYR A 80 6.41 -0.79 6.47
CA TYR A 80 6.48 0.03 7.68
C TYR A 80 6.21 1.52 7.42
N GLN A 81 6.60 2.04 6.26
CA GLN A 81 6.52 3.48 5.96
C GLN A 81 5.37 3.84 5.01
N TYR A 82 4.90 2.89 4.18
CA TYR A 82 3.91 3.13 3.13
C TYR A 82 2.76 2.08 3.11
N PRO A 83 1.98 1.96 4.20
CA PRO A 83 0.91 0.97 4.37
C PRO A 83 -0.03 0.83 3.18
N HIS A 84 -0.49 1.96 2.67
CA HIS A 84 -1.47 2.03 1.60
C HIS A 84 -0.89 1.52 0.28
N ILE A 85 0.42 1.73 0.05
CA ILE A 85 1.12 1.13 -1.10
C ILE A 85 1.28 -0.37 -0.89
N ALA A 86 1.58 -0.83 0.33
CA ALA A 86 1.69 -2.25 0.64
C ALA A 86 0.39 -2.99 0.26
N ILE A 87 -0.75 -2.44 0.71
CA ILE A 87 -2.09 -2.93 0.37
C ILE A 87 -2.33 -2.88 -1.15
N GLU A 88 -2.09 -1.73 -1.80
CA GLU A 88 -2.31 -1.56 -3.25
C GLU A 88 -1.51 -2.58 -4.07
N LYS A 89 -0.27 -2.88 -3.66
CA LYS A 89 0.62 -3.82 -4.34
C LYS A 89 0.40 -5.29 -3.95
N GLY A 90 -0.56 -5.59 -3.07
CA GLY A 90 -0.75 -6.92 -2.52
C GLY A 90 0.47 -7.44 -1.76
N ILE A 91 1.33 -6.53 -1.27
CA ILE A 91 2.41 -6.85 -0.35
C ILE A 91 1.75 -7.01 1.01
N ALA A 92 1.61 -8.25 1.48
CA ALA A 92 0.89 -8.59 2.71
C ALA A 92 1.20 -7.57 3.84
N PRO A 93 0.19 -6.84 4.36
CA PRO A 93 0.41 -5.89 5.44
C PRO A 93 0.89 -6.62 6.70
N LEU A 94 1.55 -5.84 7.56
CA LEU A 94 2.32 -6.21 8.76
C LEU A 94 2.07 -7.62 9.35
N ILE A 95 3.17 -8.37 9.53
CA ILE A 95 3.29 -9.49 10.47
C ILE A 95 4.09 -8.93 11.65
N LEU A 96 3.48 -8.78 12.82
CA LEU A 96 4.21 -8.61 14.07
C LEU A 96 3.62 -9.56 15.12
N ASP A 97 4.36 -10.65 15.31
CA ASP A 97 4.35 -11.63 16.38
C ASP A 97 3.00 -11.97 17.06
N GLY A 98 2.41 -13.08 16.63
CA GLY A 98 1.26 -13.70 17.27
C GLY A 98 1.47 -15.18 17.61
N GLY A 99 2.69 -15.65 17.87
CA GLY A 99 2.95 -16.97 18.49
C GLY A 99 2.28 -18.21 17.86
N GLY A 100 1.78 -18.11 16.63
CA GLY A 100 0.90 -19.09 15.99
C GLY A 100 0.66 -18.73 14.53
N GLU A 101 0.25 -19.73 13.75
CA GLU A 101 0.26 -19.78 12.28
C GLU A 101 -0.65 -18.75 11.54
N ARG A 102 -1.07 -17.64 12.17
CA ARG A 102 -1.91 -16.60 11.53
C ARG A 102 -1.26 -15.22 11.58
N GLU A 103 -1.31 -14.56 10.43
CA GLU A 103 -0.75 -13.25 10.13
C GLU A 103 -1.77 -12.16 10.53
N TYR A 104 -1.45 -11.27 11.47
CA TYR A 104 -2.35 -10.17 11.87
C TYR A 104 -1.62 -8.82 11.86
N LEU A 105 -2.38 -7.76 11.58
CA LEU A 105 -1.99 -6.37 11.68
C LEU A 105 -1.78 -5.99 13.15
N ASP A 106 -0.61 -5.46 13.48
CA ASP A 106 -0.32 -4.91 14.80
C ASP A 106 -1.32 -3.81 15.21
N ASP A 107 -1.73 -3.79 16.48
CA ASP A 107 -2.77 -2.89 16.98
C ASP A 107 -2.31 -1.42 17.00
N ASP A 108 -1.04 -1.14 17.31
CA ASP A 108 -0.50 0.23 17.28
C ASP A 108 -0.45 0.77 15.85
N TYR A 109 -0.10 -0.10 14.90
CA TYR A 109 -0.13 0.23 13.49
C TYR A 109 -1.56 0.39 12.94
N PHE A 110 -2.47 -0.50 13.34
CA PHE A 110 -3.88 -0.37 13.03
C PHE A 110 -4.41 1.00 13.46
N ASP A 111 -4.07 1.45 14.67
CA ASP A 111 -4.47 2.76 15.18
C ASP A 111 -3.93 3.91 14.33
N CYS A 112 -2.72 3.78 13.78
CA CYS A 112 -2.18 4.75 12.82
C CYS A 112 -3.04 4.82 11.54
N LEU A 113 -3.44 3.67 10.98
CA LEU A 113 -4.30 3.62 9.78
C LEU A 113 -5.71 4.12 10.06
N PHE A 114 -6.25 3.77 11.24
CA PHE A 114 -7.55 4.20 11.69
C PHE A 114 -7.68 5.72 11.75
N ASN A 115 -6.64 6.40 12.21
CA ASN A 115 -6.60 7.86 12.27
C ASN A 115 -6.48 8.53 10.88
N GLN A 116 -6.13 7.80 9.82
CA GLN A 116 -6.12 8.30 8.45
C GLN A 116 -7.51 8.28 7.79
N GLY A 117 -8.48 7.60 8.43
CA GLY A 117 -9.89 7.64 8.08
C GLY A 117 -10.38 6.50 7.18
N VAL A 118 -11.69 6.55 6.90
CA VAL A 118 -12.49 5.44 6.33
C VAL A 118 -11.94 4.92 4.99
N LYS A 119 -11.36 5.78 4.14
CA LYS A 119 -10.81 5.36 2.84
C LYS A 119 -9.64 4.40 2.97
N VAL A 120 -8.79 4.57 3.97
CA VAL A 120 -7.65 3.68 4.23
C VAL A 120 -8.18 2.36 4.80
N LEU A 121 -9.07 2.46 5.79
CA LEU A 121 -9.67 1.30 6.46
C LEU A 121 -10.44 0.38 5.50
N PHE A 122 -11.19 0.93 4.55
CA PHE A 122 -11.97 0.15 3.58
C PHE A 122 -11.11 -0.79 2.70
N ASN A 123 -9.84 -0.43 2.49
CA ASN A 123 -8.93 -1.25 1.71
C ASN A 123 -8.17 -2.28 2.57
N LEU A 124 -8.42 -2.34 3.89
CA LEU A 124 -7.74 -3.29 4.73
C LEU A 124 -8.24 -4.72 4.45
N PRO A 125 -7.33 -5.66 4.13
CA PRO A 125 -7.66 -7.09 4.14
C PRO A 125 -8.15 -7.51 5.52
N THR A 126 -9.41 -7.94 5.58
CA THR A 126 -10.13 -8.22 6.83
C THR A 126 -9.60 -9.45 7.53
N GLU A 127 -9.01 -10.38 6.79
CA GLU A 127 -8.37 -11.60 7.28
C GLU A 127 -7.18 -11.33 8.20
N TYR A 128 -6.58 -10.14 8.11
CA TYR A 128 -5.44 -9.74 8.93
C TYR A 128 -5.84 -8.85 10.10
N LEU A 129 -7.11 -8.53 10.30
CA LEU A 129 -7.53 -7.70 11.42
C LEU A 129 -7.56 -8.51 12.72
N THR A 130 -6.99 -7.95 13.79
CA THR A 130 -7.15 -8.46 15.14
C THR A 130 -8.59 -8.25 15.61
N GLN A 131 -9.00 -8.97 16.66
CA GLN A 131 -10.30 -8.71 17.29
C GLN A 131 -10.42 -7.25 17.78
N TYR A 132 -9.32 -6.67 18.30
CA TYR A 132 -9.26 -5.27 18.69
C TYR A 132 -9.61 -4.34 17.52
N ALA A 133 -8.96 -4.53 16.36
CA ALA A 133 -9.19 -3.74 15.17
C ALA A 133 -10.65 -3.85 14.68
N VAL A 134 -11.17 -5.07 14.62
CA VAL A 134 -12.57 -5.35 14.23
C VAL A 134 -13.56 -4.65 15.17
N ASP A 135 -13.38 -4.78 16.49
CA ASP A 135 -14.27 -4.19 17.49
C ASP A 135 -14.24 -2.65 17.42
N LYS A 136 -13.06 -2.08 17.20
CA LYS A 136 -12.88 -0.63 17.06
C LYS A 136 -13.54 -0.08 15.80
N ILE A 137 -13.47 -0.79 14.66
CA ILE A 137 -14.19 -0.43 13.42
C ILE A 137 -15.70 -0.51 13.65
N LYS A 138 -16.21 -1.62 14.23
CA LYS A 138 -17.64 -1.78 14.53
C LYS A 138 -18.18 -0.64 15.40
N ALA A 139 -17.44 -0.26 16.43
CA ALA A 139 -17.86 0.78 17.37
C ALA A 139 -17.86 2.18 16.76
N THR A 140 -16.93 2.48 15.86
CA THR A 140 -16.71 3.86 15.37
C THR A 140 -17.28 4.09 13.97
N TYR A 141 -17.17 3.09 13.09
CA TYR A 141 -17.61 3.14 11.70
C TYR A 141 -18.54 1.95 11.37
N PRO A 142 -19.72 1.87 11.99
CA PRO A 142 -20.66 0.77 11.83
C PRO A 142 -21.02 0.44 10.37
N LYS A 143 -21.20 1.47 9.53
CA LYS A 143 -21.46 1.29 8.09
C LYS A 143 -20.27 0.64 7.37
N LEU A 144 -19.05 1.11 7.68
CA LEU A 144 -17.83 0.52 7.13
C LEU A 144 -17.67 -0.94 7.57
N ALA A 145 -17.98 -1.26 8.83
CA ALA A 145 -17.92 -2.62 9.33
C ALA A 145 -18.83 -3.57 8.53
N CYS A 146 -20.03 -3.12 8.17
CA CYS A 146 -20.92 -3.86 7.28
C CYS A 146 -20.35 -3.96 5.87
N ASP A 147 -19.84 -2.87 5.29
CA ASP A 147 -19.27 -2.85 3.93
C ASP A 147 -18.02 -3.77 3.80
N MET A 148 -17.33 -4.02 4.92
CA MET A 148 -16.17 -4.91 5.02
C MET A 148 -16.53 -6.34 5.50
N ASP A 149 -17.83 -6.68 5.61
CA ASP A 149 -18.30 -8.00 6.09
C ASP A 149 -17.76 -8.40 7.47
N LEU A 150 -17.52 -7.42 8.36
CA LEU A 150 -16.96 -7.66 9.70
C LEU A 150 -18.01 -8.00 10.76
N MET A 151 -19.30 -7.92 10.43
CA MET A 151 -20.37 -8.12 11.41
C MET A 151 -20.51 -9.61 11.76
N ASP A 152 -20.47 -9.93 13.07
CA ASP A 152 -20.60 -11.31 13.56
C ASP A 152 -22.02 -11.90 13.35
N VAL A 153 -22.94 -11.04 12.92
CA VAL A 153 -24.33 -11.38 12.68
C VAL A 153 -24.54 -11.42 11.17
N VAL A 154 -24.93 -12.60 10.66
CA VAL A 154 -25.59 -12.69 9.36
C VAL A 154 -26.94 -11.99 9.52
N LEU A 155 -26.97 -10.68 9.31
CA LEU A 155 -28.21 -9.92 9.28
C LEU A 155 -28.90 -10.31 7.97
N ASP A 156 -30.05 -10.97 8.08
CA ASP A 156 -30.98 -11.04 6.95
C ASP A 156 -31.32 -9.62 6.45
N GLN A 157 -31.82 -9.49 5.22
CA GLN A 157 -32.05 -8.17 4.60
C GLN A 157 -32.94 -7.25 5.45
N GLU A 158 -33.86 -7.82 6.23
CA GLU A 158 -34.78 -7.09 7.09
C GLU A 158 -34.08 -6.53 8.33
N SER A 159 -33.22 -7.34 8.95
CA SER A 159 -32.38 -6.94 10.09
C SER A 159 -31.34 -5.89 9.68
N LEU A 160 -30.78 -6.01 8.48
CA LEU A 160 -29.83 -5.04 7.92
C LEU A 160 -30.51 -3.69 7.63
N GLN A 161 -31.72 -3.70 7.06
CA GLN A 161 -32.52 -2.48 6.87
C GLN A 161 -32.86 -1.80 8.20
N THR A 162 -33.27 -2.59 9.20
CA THR A 162 -33.62 -2.08 10.52
C THR A 162 -32.40 -1.44 11.20
N TYR A 163 -31.23 -2.07 11.08
CA TYR A 163 -29.97 -1.53 11.57
C TYR A 163 -29.62 -0.19 10.90
N TYR A 164 -29.64 -0.12 9.57
CA TYR A 164 -29.33 1.13 8.85
C TYR A 164 -30.36 2.24 9.11
N HIS A 165 -31.63 1.89 9.28
CA HIS A 165 -32.66 2.85 9.65
C HIS A 165 -32.40 3.44 11.04
N ALA A 166 -32.10 2.59 12.02
CA ALA A 166 -31.74 3.03 13.37
C ALA A 166 -30.45 3.89 13.36
N LEU A 167 -29.46 3.50 12.55
CA LEU A 167 -28.22 4.25 12.40
C LEU A 167 -28.44 5.63 11.76
N GLY A 168 -29.30 5.69 10.74
CA GLY A 168 -29.69 6.93 10.08
C GLY A 168 -30.44 7.89 11.02
N ILE A 169 -31.25 7.36 11.94
CA ILE A 169 -31.87 8.16 13.01
C ILE A 169 -30.81 8.70 13.97
N ILE A 170 -29.88 7.85 14.43
CA ILE A 170 -28.80 8.25 15.35
C ILE A 170 -27.93 9.36 14.76
N ASN A 171 -27.61 9.25 13.46
CA ASN A 171 -26.79 10.23 12.75
C ASN A 171 -27.58 11.46 12.27
N GLY A 172 -28.90 11.52 12.51
CA GLY A 172 -29.76 12.63 12.09
C GLY A 172 -30.01 12.70 10.58
N GLU A 173 -29.70 11.63 9.85
CA GLU A 173 -29.90 11.50 8.40
C GLU A 173 -31.35 11.11 8.05
N VAL A 174 -32.07 10.50 9.00
CA VAL A 174 -33.46 10.04 8.85
C VAL A 174 -34.30 10.51 10.03
N SER A 175 -35.51 11.00 9.76
CA SER A 175 -36.47 11.42 10.80
C SER A 175 -37.37 10.25 11.23
N LEU A 176 -37.71 10.22 12.52
CA LEU A 176 -38.59 9.22 13.16
C LEU A 176 -39.99 9.13 12.56
#